data_AF-A0AB33EV80-F1
#
_entry.id   AF-A0AB33EV80-F1
#
_cell.length_a   1.000
_cell.length_b   1.000
_cell.length_c   1.000
_cell.angle_alpha   90.00
_cell.angle_beta   90.00
_cell.angle_gamma   90.00
#
_symmetry.space_group_name_H-M   'P 1'
#
loop_
_entity.id
_entity.type
_entity.pdbx_description
1 polymer ?
#
loop_
_entity_poly.entity_id
_entity_poly.type
_entity_poly.pdbx_seq_one_letter_code
_entity_poly.pdbx_strand_id
1 'polypeptide(L)'
;MRPSYREPHPVTGGGVAVGAVAAFAWLLLFGLVGRDVPGYAWWTLFAGGVAWAAAAALVRHGDRGVATGVAIVTAGGWSIAAAVVAVRWAQSGDWPLW
;
A
#
# COMPACT_ATOMS: atom_id res chain seq x y z
N MET A 1 6.13 32.25 27.53
CA MET A 1 5.97 30.83 27.12
C MET A 1 4.60 30.70 26.47
N ARG A 2 4.50 30.52 25.15
CA ARG A 2 3.21 30.28 24.47
C ARG A 2 2.89 28.78 24.61
N PRO A 3 1.72 28.37 25.12
CA PRO A 3 1.35 26.97 25.17
C PRO A 3 1.38 26.40 23.76
N SER A 4 2.33 25.53 23.46
CA SER A 4 2.30 24.72 22.26
C SER A 4 1.51 23.46 22.58
N TYR A 5 0.34 23.32 21.95
CA TYR A 5 -0.41 22.08 22.01
C TYR A 5 0.46 20.97 21.40
N ARG A 6 0.89 20.01 22.21
CA ARG A 6 1.51 18.78 21.73
C ARG A 6 0.42 17.78 21.47
N GLU A 7 0.16 17.55 20.19
CA GLU A 7 -0.74 16.50 19.74
C GLU A 7 -0.21 15.14 20.26
N PRO A 8 -1.00 14.35 21.01
CA PRO A 8 -0.50 13.12 21.64
C PRO A 8 0.00 12.05 20.65
N HIS A 9 -0.46 12.11 19.39
CA HIS A 9 -0.14 11.15 18.34
C HIS A 9 0.38 11.86 17.07
N PRO A 10 1.57 12.49 17.15
CA PRO A 10 2.11 13.24 16.03
C PRO A 10 2.53 12.28 14.90
N VAL A 11 2.22 12.66 13.65
CA VAL A 11 2.75 11.97 12.46
C VAL A 11 4.21 12.35 12.32
N THR A 12 5.11 11.45 12.72
CA THR A 12 6.56 11.64 12.58
C THR A 12 7.06 11.09 11.26
N GLY A 13 8.07 11.74 10.67
CA GLY A 13 8.71 11.25 9.44
C GLY A 13 9.29 9.84 9.60
N GLY A 14 9.85 9.53 10.78
CA GLY A 14 10.33 8.19 11.11
C GLY A 14 9.23 7.13 11.11
N GLY A 15 8.07 7.42 11.72
CA GLY A 15 6.93 6.52 11.69
C GLY A 15 6.43 6.25 10.27
N VAL A 16 6.34 7.29 9.45
CA VAL A 16 5.97 7.17 8.03
C VAL A 16 6.97 6.30 7.26
N ALA A 17 8.27 6.49 7.46
CA ALA A 17 9.30 5.73 6.76
C ALA A 17 9.24 4.22 7.12
N VAL A 18 9.05 3.89 8.40
CA VAL A 18 8.92 2.49 8.86
C VAL A 18 7.68 1.84 8.24
N GLY A 19 6.54 2.52 8.27
CA GLY A 19 5.31 2.01 7.65
C GLY A 19 5.45 1.83 6.14
N ALA A 20 6.12 2.76 5.47
CA ALA A 20 6.37 2.68 4.04
C ALA A 20 7.27 1.49 3.67
N VAL A 21 8.38 1.29 4.37
CA VAL A 21 9.31 0.17 4.10
C VAL A 21 8.64 -1.17 4.39
N ALA A 22 7.88 -1.28 5.48
CA ALA A 22 7.16 -2.49 5.82
C ALA A 22 6.10 -2.85 4.75
N ALA A 23 5.28 -1.87 4.35
CA ALA A 23 4.28 -2.07 3.30
C ALA A 23 4.92 -2.39 1.94
N PHE A 24 6.05 -1.76 1.63
CA PHE A 24 6.78 -2.01 0.40
C PHE A 24 7.28 -3.45 0.35
N ALA A 25 7.96 -3.91 1.41
CA ALA A 25 8.44 -5.28 1.49
C ALA A 25 7.29 -6.30 1.40
N TRP A 26 6.18 -6.03 2.08
CA TRP A 26 4.98 -6.87 2.02
C TRP A 26 4.41 -6.99 0.60
N LEU A 27 4.18 -5.87 -0.07
CA LEU A 27 3.65 -5.86 -1.43
C LEU A 27 4.62 -6.47 -2.44
N LEU A 28 5.92 -6.26 -2.27
CA LEU A 28 6.95 -6.85 -3.13
C LEU A 28 6.92 -8.38 -3.03
N LEU A 29 6.87 -8.92 -1.80
CA LEU A 29 6.81 -10.37 -1.57
C LEU A 29 5.56 -11.00 -2.21
N PHE A 30 4.39 -10.39 -2.04
CA PHE A 30 3.15 -10.90 -2.64
C PHE A 30 3.06 -10.67 -4.15
N GLY A 31 3.60 -9.56 -4.65
CA GLY A 31 3.68 -9.28 -6.08
C GLY A 31 4.54 -10.32 -6.80
N LEU A 32 5.62 -10.79 -6.17
CA LEU A 32 6.50 -11.84 -6.71
C LEU A 32 5.85 -13.24 -6.78
N VAL A 33 4.71 -13.46 -6.11
CA VAL A 33 3.98 -14.74 -6.17
C VAL A 33 3.24 -14.89 -7.50
N GLY A 34 2.82 -13.78 -8.10
CA GLY A 34 2.12 -13.79 -9.39
C GLY A 34 3.05 -14.18 -10.53
N ARG A 35 2.82 -15.36 -11.13
CA ARG A 35 3.58 -15.82 -12.32
C ARG A 35 3.01 -15.29 -13.64
N ASP A 36 1.79 -14.77 -13.59
CA ASP A 36 1.03 -14.24 -14.72
C ASP A 36 0.31 -12.95 -14.32
N VAL A 37 -0.14 -12.17 -15.31
CA VAL A 37 -0.80 -10.86 -15.10
C VAL A 37 -2.03 -10.93 -14.19
N PRO A 38 -2.97 -11.89 -14.36
CA PRO A 38 -4.11 -12.01 -13.45
C PRO A 38 -3.67 -12.33 -12.03
N GLY A 39 -2.70 -13.25 -11.89
CA GLY A 39 -2.17 -13.64 -10.58
C GLY A 39 -1.51 -12.47 -9.86
N TYR A 40 -0.67 -11.71 -10.55
CA TYR A 40 -0.05 -10.49 -10.02
C TYR A 40 -1.10 -9.46 -9.58
N ALA A 41 -2.10 -9.18 -10.41
CA ALA A 41 -3.15 -8.21 -10.11
C ALA A 41 -3.97 -8.63 -8.87
N TRP A 42 -4.41 -9.89 -8.81
CA TRP A 42 -5.20 -10.40 -7.68
C TRP A 42 -4.40 -10.46 -6.39
N TRP A 43 -3.14 -10.91 -6.42
CA TRP A 43 -2.28 -10.91 -5.24
C TRP A 43 -1.97 -9.50 -4.74
N THR A 44 -1.78 -8.54 -5.64
CA THR A 44 -1.53 -7.14 -5.27
C THR A 44 -2.78 -6.49 -4.66
N LEU A 45 -3.97 -6.79 -5.19
CA LEU A 45 -5.23 -6.34 -4.60
C LEU A 45 -5.45 -6.93 -3.21
N PHE A 46 -5.27 -8.24 -3.05
CA PHE A 46 -5.41 -8.92 -1.76
C PHE A 46 -4.41 -8.39 -0.73
N ALA A 47 -3.12 -8.37 -1.08
CA ALA A 47 -2.06 -7.90 -0.19
C ALA A 47 -2.23 -6.42 0.19
N GLY A 48 -2.62 -5.58 -0.77
CA GLY A 48 -2.94 -4.17 -0.52
C GLY A 48 -4.19 -4.00 0.35
N GLY A 49 -5.21 -4.84 0.18
CA GLY A 49 -6.39 -4.83 1.06
C GLY A 49 -6.03 -5.16 2.51
N VAL A 50 -5.16 -6.15 2.73
CA VAL A 50 -4.64 -6.50 4.06
C VAL A 50 -3.80 -5.35 4.64
N ALA A 51 -2.90 -4.76 3.84
CA ALA A 51 -2.10 -3.62 4.27
C ALA A 51 -2.96 -2.40 4.64
N TRP A 52 -4.00 -2.12 3.85
CA TRP A 52 -4.97 -1.06 4.14
C TRP A 52 -5.73 -1.33 5.44
N ALA A 53 -6.18 -2.56 5.69
CA ALA A 53 -6.83 -2.95 6.94
C ALA A 53 -5.90 -2.78 8.15
N ALA A 54 -4.61 -3.13 7.99
CA ALA A 54 -3.59 -2.89 9.00
C ALA A 54 -3.37 -1.39 9.27
N ALA A 55 -3.36 -0.55 8.23
CA ALA A 55 -3.30 0.90 8.40
C ALA A 55 -4.51 1.43 9.19
N ALA A 56 -5.73 0.95 8.89
CA ALA A 56 -6.92 1.32 9.65
C ALA A 56 -6.82 0.89 11.13
N ALA A 57 -6.25 -0.28 11.40
CA ALA A 57 -5.98 -0.73 12.78
C ALA A 57 -4.94 0.17 13.48
N LEU A 58 -3.83 0.52 12.81
CA LEU A 58 -2.79 1.39 13.36
C LEU A 58 -3.33 2.79 13.71
N VAL A 59 -4.21 3.35 12.88
CA VAL A 59 -4.88 4.63 13.19
C VAL A 59 -5.68 4.56 14.49
N ARG A 60 -6.37 3.43 14.74
CA ARG A 60 -7.15 3.22 15.97
C ARG A 60 -6.28 3.10 17.22
N HIS A 61 -5.07 2.57 17.09
CA HIS A 61 -4.14 2.37 18.21
C HIS A 61 -3.20 3.56 18.46
N GLY A 62 -3.24 4.59 17.60
CA GLY A 62 -2.46 5.83 17.79
C GLY A 62 -1.21 5.96 16.92
N ASP A 63 -0.83 4.90 16.18
CA ASP A 63 0.36 4.87 15.31
C ASP A 63 0.10 5.48 13.92
N ARG A 64 -0.43 6.72 13.92
CA ARG A 64 -0.87 7.41 12.71
C ARG A 64 0.24 7.62 11.68
N GLY A 65 1.48 7.82 12.12
CA GLY A 65 2.62 7.96 11.21
C GLY A 65 2.88 6.70 10.38
N VAL A 66 2.93 5.55 11.05
CA VAL A 66 3.11 4.25 10.39
C VAL A 66 1.95 3.96 9.45
N ALA A 67 0.71 4.20 9.91
CA ALA A 67 -0.48 4.02 9.10
C ALA A 67 -0.43 4.84 7.79
N THR A 68 0.01 6.10 7.85
CA THR A 68 0.18 6.94 6.67
C THR A 68 1.21 6.36 5.69
N GLY A 69 2.35 5.90 6.19
CA GLY A 69 3.37 5.24 5.35
C GLY A 69 2.83 4.01 4.62
N VAL A 70 2.10 3.15 5.34
CA VAL A 70 1.45 1.97 4.78
C VAL A 70 0.42 2.36 3.71
N ALA A 71 -0.42 3.37 3.98
CA ALA A 71 -1.46 3.81 3.05
C ALA A 71 -0.88 4.38 1.75
N ILE A 72 0.15 5.23 1.82
CA ILE A 72 0.82 5.81 0.65
C ILE A 72 1.40 4.71 -0.24
N VAL A 73 2.15 3.78 0.34
CA VAL A 73 2.78 2.70 -0.42
C VAL A 73 1.74 1.73 -1.00
N THR A 74 0.67 1.45 -0.28
CA THR A 74 -0.45 0.64 -0.80
C THR A 74 -1.11 1.28 -2.01
N ALA A 75 -1.39 2.59 -1.95
CA ALA A 75 -1.93 3.32 -3.09
C ALA A 75 -0.98 3.32 -4.30
N GLY A 76 0.33 3.44 -4.05
CA GLY A 76 1.36 3.30 -5.09
C GLY A 76 1.35 1.92 -5.74
N GLY A 77 1.30 0.85 -4.92
CA GLY A 77 1.24 -0.53 -5.40
C GLY A 77 0.00 -0.81 -6.26
N TRP A 78 -1.17 -0.37 -5.83
CA TRP A 78 -2.40 -0.48 -6.63
C TRP A 78 -2.34 0.33 -7.93
N SER A 79 -1.72 1.52 -7.92
CA SER A 79 -1.53 2.32 -9.13
C SER A 79 -0.64 1.60 -10.15
N ILE A 80 0.44 0.95 -9.69
CA ILE A 80 1.31 0.14 -10.57
C ILE A 80 0.55 -1.06 -11.12
N ALA A 81 -0.22 -1.78 -10.28
CA ALA A 81 -1.03 -2.91 -10.74
C ALA A 81 -2.05 -2.49 -11.80
N ALA A 82 -2.75 -1.36 -11.58
CA ALA A 82 -3.68 -0.81 -12.55
C ALA A 82 -2.99 -0.43 -13.87
N ALA A 83 -1.79 0.18 -13.81
CA ALA A 83 -1.00 0.50 -15.00
C ALA A 83 -0.58 -0.77 -15.77
N VAL A 84 -0.14 -1.82 -15.09
CA VAL A 84 0.23 -3.11 -15.72
C VAL A 84 -0.97 -3.72 -16.44
N VAL A 85 -2.15 -3.74 -15.79
CA VAL A 85 -3.40 -4.22 -16.40
C VAL A 85 -3.77 -3.38 -17.63
N ALA A 86 -3.71 -2.05 -17.52
CA ALA A 86 -4.05 -1.15 -18.62
C ALA A 86 -3.10 -1.31 -19.82
N VAL A 87 -1.78 -1.41 -19.59
CA VAL A 87 -0.80 -1.63 -20.64
C VAL A 87 -1.00 -2.99 -21.30
N ARG A 88 -1.23 -4.04 -20.51
CA ARG A 88 -1.49 -5.38 -21.06
C ARG A 88 -2.74 -5.38 -21.91
N TRP A 89 -3.84 -4.82 -21.42
CA TRP A 89 -5.08 -4.70 -22.17
C TRP A 89 -4.88 -3.97 -23.51
N ALA A 90 -4.14 -2.86 -23.50
CA ALA A 90 -3.84 -2.10 -24.72
C ALA A 90 -2.99 -2.89 -25.73
N GLN A 91 -2.16 -3.83 -25.28
CA GLN A 91 -1.31 -4.66 -26.14
C GLN A 91 -2.01 -5.91 -26.67
N SER A 92 -2.79 -6.59 -25.84
CA SER A 92 -3.48 -7.83 -26.22
C SER A 92 -4.80 -7.59 -26.93
N GLY A 93 -5.44 -6.43 -26.74
CA GLY A 93 -6.81 -6.18 -27.23
C GLY A 93 -7.89 -6.92 -26.44
N ASP A 94 -7.54 -8.07 -25.86
CA ASP A 94 -8.33 -8.82 -24.91
C ASP A 94 -8.03 -8.40 -23.48
N TRP A 95 -9.04 -8.46 -22.63
CA TRP A 95 -8.90 -8.08 -21.24
C TRP A 95 -8.04 -9.09 -20.47
N PRO A 96 -7.02 -8.63 -19.73
CA PRO A 96 -5.95 -9.49 -19.26
C PRO A 96 -6.23 -10.21 -17.93
N LEU A 97 -7.42 -10.08 -17.35
CA LEU A 97 -7.77 -10.75 -16.08
C LEU A 97 -8.71 -11.96 -16.25
N TRP A 98 -9.11 -12.33 -17.47
CA TRP A 98 -9.93 -13.51 -17.77
C TRP A 98 -9.44 -14.28 -19.00
#